data_AF-A0A7K9ULR9-F1
#
_entry.id   AF-A0A7K9ULR9-F1
#
_cell.length_a   1.000
_cell.length_b   1.000
_cell.length_c   1.000
_cell.angle_alpha   90.00
_cell.angle_beta   90.00
_cell.angle_gamma   90.00
#
_symmetry.space_group_name_H-M   'P 1'
#
loop_
_entity.id
_entity.type
_entity.pdbx_description
1 polymer ?
#
loop_
_entity_poly.entity_id
_entity_poly.type
_entity_poly.pdbx_seq_one_letter_code
_entity_poly.pdbx_strand_id
1 'polypeptide(L)'
;QRRVLLLGEGNFSFAASHCGDAGTSVVATCYESEEEVSARGRAAESIRRLRERGAEVMFSVDCTKLKDYFLPAKREFDCIYFNFPHCGRKAGVVKNRELLAHFFHSCAEVLTEEGEVHVALCNGQGGTPADQPRREWHNSWQIVAVAAAAGFILSNVHPFKAETIHGYKCTGYRSQDKSFCIEGALNHIFTRSTPPPYFKPMICEIELESRRISFQVPQVLVDKINRGFLELNSNHPVQTIKEKLTAVLSQAFPLQSIDYCLSLLVQGHFNGVCHSNIFWIILSPDETPSTEEMASGRANAILFSHVDFYRDTDENVQDRCQISKQCCLRPSLLPHAQAIIKSAAFVPGTLYVFSGPVFRKCLISPYSMPVFHEMVFVCAVNRGTENSCIQMLVDKIKNSIHSLHQTVSGFKLNISLQEATSFETTELNDFAAFESQLSKIQYFLCMEVDTLDCSEKCSCVGMIRTAPHELASSDMVIVFASLNLDLVAMLICGICDWRMLWTSDTRFFRQFPRGELRLFKSFSLYPPSYVHDVSFWVPDGEKFDEVAFHTIARQVSGETVVSIQLIDSFHQPETGRKSLCYRLTFQSCDKALSRREVAEMQLLCREEIKQRLRVALR
;
A
#
# COMPACT_ATOMS: atom_id res chain seq x y z
N GLN A 1 11.69 14.33 -27.70
CA GLN A 1 10.97 15.59 -27.96
C GLN A 1 9.67 15.51 -27.20
N ARG A 2 9.38 16.43 -26.26
CA ARG A 2 8.15 16.39 -25.45
C ARG A 2 6.97 16.83 -26.31
N ARG A 3 5.87 16.08 -26.35
CA ARG A 3 4.70 16.40 -27.17
C ARG A 3 3.53 16.83 -26.30
N VAL A 4 3.01 18.03 -26.57
CA VAL A 4 2.01 18.70 -25.75
C VAL A 4 0.74 18.93 -26.56
N LEU A 5 -0.40 18.51 -26.02
CA LEU A 5 -1.73 18.75 -26.56
C LEU A 5 -2.46 19.80 -25.72
N LEU A 6 -2.94 20.86 -26.34
CA LEU A 6 -3.76 21.88 -25.68
C LEU A 6 -5.18 21.85 -26.24
N LEU A 7 -6.15 21.68 -25.35
CA LEU A 7 -7.55 21.46 -25.69
C LEU A 7 -8.41 22.64 -25.26
N GLY A 8 -9.37 23.00 -26.11
CA GLY A 8 -10.34 24.06 -25.81
C GLY A 8 -9.73 25.46 -25.82
N GLU A 9 -8.72 25.71 -26.65
CA GLU A 9 -8.07 27.01 -26.77
C GLU A 9 -9.05 28.05 -27.34
N GLY A 10 -9.61 28.91 -26.48
CA GLY A 10 -10.60 29.91 -26.90
C GLY A 10 -10.05 31.03 -27.80
N ASN A 11 -8.78 31.40 -27.62
CA ASN A 11 -8.07 32.39 -28.43
C ASN A 11 -6.60 32.01 -28.72
N PHE A 12 -6.20 30.78 -28.43
CA PHE A 12 -4.85 30.25 -28.66
C PHE A 12 -3.70 30.96 -27.92
N SER A 13 -4.01 31.88 -26.99
CA SER A 13 -2.98 32.66 -26.28
C SER A 13 -2.18 31.85 -25.28
N PHE A 14 -2.75 30.79 -24.70
CA PHE A 14 -2.06 29.90 -23.77
C PHE A 14 -1.12 28.96 -24.54
N ALA A 15 -1.59 28.39 -25.66
CA ALA A 15 -0.70 27.62 -26.54
C ALA A 15 0.46 28.47 -27.08
N ALA A 16 0.20 29.72 -27.49
CA ALA A 16 1.22 30.61 -28.03
C ALA A 16 2.30 31.02 -27.01
N SER A 17 2.00 30.98 -25.71
CA SER A 17 2.99 31.23 -24.64
C SER A 17 3.86 30.00 -24.36
N HIS A 18 3.34 28.78 -24.58
CA HIS A 18 4.08 27.52 -24.43
C HIS A 18 4.88 27.13 -25.68
N CYS A 19 4.56 27.75 -26.82
CA CYS A 19 5.23 27.49 -28.08
C CYS A 19 6.56 28.27 -28.15
N GLY A 20 7.69 27.58 -28.04
CA GLY A 20 9.03 28.19 -28.12
C GLY A 20 10.12 27.48 -27.32
N ASP A 21 9.73 26.57 -26.42
CA ASP A 21 10.69 25.78 -25.65
C ASP A 21 11.40 24.76 -26.55
N ALA A 22 12.72 24.76 -26.52
CA ALA A 22 13.54 23.84 -27.30
C ALA A 22 13.17 22.39 -26.97
N GLY A 23 12.82 21.59 -27.99
CA GLY A 23 12.48 20.18 -27.82
C GLY A 23 11.02 19.89 -27.46
N THR A 24 10.11 20.87 -27.54
CA THR A 24 8.66 20.69 -27.36
C THR A 24 7.90 20.78 -28.68
N SER A 25 7.06 19.79 -28.99
CA SER A 25 6.11 19.80 -30.11
C SER A 25 4.72 20.14 -29.58
N VAL A 26 4.12 21.22 -30.07
CA VAL A 26 2.83 21.73 -29.59
C VAL A 26 1.74 21.43 -30.61
N VAL A 27 0.64 20.83 -30.15
CA VAL A 27 -0.62 20.68 -30.87
C VAL A 27 -1.69 21.46 -30.12
N ALA A 28 -2.19 22.54 -30.72
CA ALA A 28 -3.20 23.40 -30.13
C ALA A 28 -4.55 23.18 -30.82
N THR A 29 -5.61 22.99 -30.05
CA THR A 29 -6.92 22.62 -30.57
C THR A 29 -8.06 23.40 -29.93
N CYS A 30 -9.15 23.60 -30.68
CA CYS A 30 -10.41 24.11 -30.14
C CYS A 30 -11.60 23.34 -30.72
N TYR A 31 -12.76 23.47 -30.07
CA TYR A 31 -14.00 22.82 -30.50
C TYR A 31 -14.70 23.62 -31.60
N GLU A 32 -14.58 24.94 -31.58
CA GLU A 32 -15.12 25.84 -32.59
C GLU A 32 -14.42 25.71 -33.95
N SER A 33 -15.11 26.14 -35.01
CA SER A 33 -14.56 26.22 -36.37
C SER A 33 -13.50 27.33 -36.53
N GLU A 34 -12.69 27.26 -37.59
CA GLU A 34 -11.66 28.28 -37.86
C GLU A 34 -12.30 29.66 -38.10
N GLU A 35 -13.47 29.71 -38.75
CA GLU A 35 -14.20 30.94 -39.02
C GLU A 35 -14.69 31.62 -37.74
N GLU A 36 -15.26 30.84 -36.80
CA GLU A 36 -15.77 31.34 -35.52
C GLU A 36 -14.64 31.88 -34.62
N VAL A 37 -13.50 31.20 -34.61
CA VAL A 37 -12.35 31.62 -33.80
C VAL A 37 -11.64 32.82 -34.42
N SER A 38 -11.46 32.84 -35.74
CA SER A 38 -10.78 33.94 -36.44
C SER A 38 -11.53 35.26 -36.32
N ALA A 39 -12.85 35.23 -36.11
CA ALA A 39 -13.65 36.40 -35.80
C ALA A 39 -13.35 37.01 -34.40
N ARG A 40 -12.67 36.28 -33.51
CA ARG A 40 -12.26 36.77 -32.17
C ARG A 40 -10.95 37.56 -32.29
N GLY A 41 -10.97 38.82 -31.87
CA GLY A 41 -9.94 39.80 -32.24
C GLY A 41 -8.46 39.48 -31.94
N ARG A 42 -8.14 38.59 -30.98
CA ARG A 42 -6.75 38.19 -30.68
C ARG A 42 -6.36 36.78 -31.12
N ALA A 43 -7.32 35.99 -31.60
CA ALA A 43 -7.06 34.60 -31.92
C ALA A 43 -6.20 34.45 -33.18
N ALA A 44 -6.48 35.26 -34.22
CA ALA A 44 -5.73 35.25 -35.48
C ALA A 44 -4.22 35.50 -35.29
N GLU A 45 -3.84 36.45 -34.44
CA GLU A 45 -2.44 36.74 -34.13
C GLU A 45 -1.75 35.56 -33.43
N SER A 46 -2.43 34.97 -32.43
CA SER A 46 -1.91 33.83 -31.67
C SER A 46 -1.74 32.59 -32.55
N ILE A 47 -2.72 32.31 -33.42
CA ILE A 47 -2.69 31.21 -34.40
C ILE A 47 -1.54 31.40 -35.38
N ARG A 48 -1.34 32.62 -35.92
CA ARG A 48 -0.22 32.91 -36.82
C ARG A 48 1.11 32.63 -36.14
N ARG A 49 1.30 33.13 -34.92
CA ARG A 49 2.53 32.93 -34.13
C ARG A 49 2.79 31.44 -33.85
N LEU A 50 1.75 30.65 -33.58
CA LEU A 50 1.86 29.20 -33.39
C LEU A 50 2.36 28.50 -34.65
N ARG A 51 1.72 28.78 -35.80
CA ARG A 51 2.09 28.19 -37.10
C ARG A 51 3.51 28.56 -37.52
N GLU A 52 3.91 29.82 -37.34
CA GLU A 52 5.28 30.30 -37.61
C GLU A 52 6.35 29.58 -36.77
N ARG A 53 6.00 29.15 -35.57
CA ARG A 53 6.87 28.40 -34.65
C ARG A 53 6.78 26.88 -34.83
N GLY A 54 6.06 26.40 -35.85
CA GLY A 54 5.95 24.97 -36.18
C GLY A 54 4.97 24.18 -35.31
N ALA A 55 4.06 24.84 -34.58
CA ALA A 55 2.99 24.16 -33.86
C ALA A 55 1.85 23.74 -34.82
N GLU A 56 1.21 22.60 -34.52
CA GLU A 56 0.03 22.13 -35.22
C GLU A 56 -1.22 22.79 -34.62
N VAL A 57 -2.04 23.42 -35.46
CA VAL A 57 -3.29 24.08 -35.03
C VAL A 57 -4.46 23.36 -35.68
N MET A 58 -5.38 22.83 -34.86
CA MET A 58 -6.55 22.07 -35.32
C MET A 58 -7.84 22.69 -34.79
N PHE A 59 -8.90 22.65 -35.60
CA PHE A 59 -10.22 23.18 -35.27
C PHE A 59 -11.25 22.04 -35.26
N SER A 60 -12.41 22.27 -34.66
CA SER A 60 -13.49 21.27 -34.60
C SER A 60 -13.07 19.94 -33.95
N VAL A 61 -12.19 20.01 -32.94
CA VAL A 61 -11.71 18.85 -32.18
C VAL A 61 -12.59 18.64 -30.95
N ASP A 62 -13.30 17.50 -30.90
CA ASP A 62 -14.03 17.04 -29.74
C ASP A 62 -13.08 16.34 -28.76
N CYS A 63 -12.83 16.97 -27.61
CA CYS A 63 -11.93 16.44 -26.58
C CYS A 63 -12.41 15.14 -25.93
N THR A 64 -13.66 14.73 -26.19
CA THR A 64 -14.21 13.44 -25.74
C THR A 64 -13.90 12.29 -26.70
N LYS A 65 -13.26 12.57 -27.85
CA LYS A 65 -13.02 11.62 -28.95
C LYS A 65 -11.64 11.79 -29.60
N LEU A 66 -10.61 12.12 -28.84
CA LEU A 66 -9.25 12.41 -29.31
C LEU A 66 -8.66 11.31 -30.22
N LYS A 67 -8.97 10.03 -29.98
CA LYS A 67 -8.50 8.93 -30.83
C LYS A 67 -8.95 9.05 -32.30
N ASP A 68 -10.09 9.71 -32.55
CA ASP A 68 -10.65 9.85 -33.90
C ASP A 68 -9.89 10.90 -34.72
N TYR A 69 -9.21 11.83 -34.03
CA TYR A 69 -8.46 12.93 -34.63
C TYR A 69 -6.96 12.64 -34.77
N PHE A 70 -6.41 11.75 -33.94
CA PHE A 70 -5.00 11.40 -33.95
C PHE A 70 -4.77 9.97 -34.42
N LEU A 71 -3.99 9.78 -35.49
CA LEU A 71 -3.53 8.46 -35.91
C LEU A 71 -2.71 7.79 -34.81
N PRO A 72 -2.69 6.44 -34.69
CA PRO A 72 -1.96 5.73 -33.64
C PRO A 72 -0.51 6.18 -33.43
N ALA A 73 0.26 6.39 -34.51
CA ALA A 73 1.65 6.88 -34.44
C ALA A 73 1.80 8.32 -33.90
N LYS A 74 0.69 9.04 -33.72
CA LYS A 74 0.60 10.40 -33.20
C LYS A 74 -0.25 10.46 -31.91
N ARG A 75 -0.42 9.36 -31.19
CA ARG A 75 -1.17 9.27 -29.91
C ARG A 75 -0.27 9.25 -28.68
N GLU A 76 0.99 9.66 -28.81
CA GLU A 76 1.95 9.69 -27.71
C GLU A 76 2.14 11.14 -27.25
N PHE A 77 1.18 11.64 -26.47
CA PHE A 77 1.30 12.94 -25.81
C PHE A 77 1.87 12.78 -24.41
N ASP A 78 2.93 13.52 -24.09
CA ASP A 78 3.53 13.57 -22.76
C ASP A 78 2.74 14.48 -21.81
N CYS A 79 2.00 15.45 -22.38
CA CYS A 79 1.20 16.37 -21.59
C CYS A 79 -0.06 16.79 -22.35
N ILE A 80 -1.20 16.78 -21.67
CA ILE A 80 -2.49 17.23 -22.19
C ILE A 80 -3.04 18.32 -21.27
N TYR A 81 -3.29 19.51 -21.80
CA TYR A 81 -3.88 20.63 -21.06
C TYR A 81 -5.35 20.83 -21.43
N PHE A 82 -6.21 20.98 -20.43
CA PHE A 82 -7.60 21.43 -20.61
C PHE A 82 -7.96 22.49 -19.57
N ASN A 83 -7.75 23.76 -19.92
CA ASN A 83 -7.93 24.88 -19.01
C ASN A 83 -9.38 25.38 -19.01
N PHE A 84 -9.98 25.50 -17.83
CA PHE A 84 -11.34 26.01 -17.61
C PHE A 84 -12.40 25.32 -18.51
N PRO A 85 -12.46 23.97 -18.50
CA PRO A 85 -13.33 23.21 -19.37
C PRO A 85 -14.80 23.52 -19.12
N HIS A 86 -15.61 23.56 -20.17
CA HIS A 86 -17.04 23.85 -20.06
C HIS A 86 -17.83 23.28 -21.24
N CYS A 87 -19.08 22.88 -21.02
CA CYS A 87 -19.97 22.31 -22.06
C CYS A 87 -20.65 23.35 -22.96
N GLY A 88 -20.17 24.60 -22.96
CA GLY A 88 -20.86 25.75 -23.55
C GLY A 88 -22.11 26.22 -22.77
N ARG A 89 -22.43 27.51 -22.89
CA ARG A 89 -23.59 28.16 -22.22
C ARG A 89 -23.64 27.94 -20.70
N LYS A 90 -24.83 27.98 -20.08
CA LYS A 90 -25.04 27.68 -18.65
C LYS A 90 -25.25 26.17 -18.48
N ALA A 91 -24.18 25.44 -18.21
CA ALA A 91 -24.23 24.00 -17.93
C ALA A 91 -24.24 23.73 -16.42
N GLY A 92 -25.06 22.77 -16.00
CA GLY A 92 -25.10 22.30 -14.61
C GLY A 92 -23.90 21.41 -14.27
N VAL A 93 -23.68 21.19 -12.97
CA VAL A 93 -22.57 20.37 -12.44
C VAL A 93 -22.52 18.97 -13.07
N VAL A 94 -23.68 18.33 -13.27
CA VAL A 94 -23.78 16.99 -13.87
C VAL A 94 -23.16 16.94 -15.27
N LYS A 95 -23.50 17.89 -16.15
CA LYS A 95 -22.95 17.93 -17.51
C LYS A 95 -21.44 18.16 -17.53
N ASN A 96 -20.92 19.00 -16.63
CA ASN A 96 -19.48 19.24 -16.54
C ASN A 96 -18.73 18.00 -16.04
N ARG A 97 -19.34 17.21 -15.14
CA ARG A 97 -18.79 15.91 -14.73
C ARG A 97 -18.79 14.92 -15.90
N GLU A 98 -19.85 14.85 -16.69
CA GLU A 98 -19.93 14.01 -17.90
C GLU A 98 -18.87 14.39 -18.92
N LEU A 99 -18.69 15.69 -19.20
CA LEU A 99 -17.62 16.19 -20.08
C LEU A 99 -16.24 15.73 -19.60
N LEU A 100 -15.95 15.94 -18.31
CA LEU A 100 -14.67 15.53 -17.73
C LEU A 100 -14.48 14.01 -17.75
N ALA A 101 -15.55 13.24 -17.48
CA ALA A 101 -15.50 11.78 -17.51
C ALA A 101 -15.10 11.28 -18.90
N HIS A 102 -15.76 11.77 -19.95
CA HIS A 102 -15.42 11.39 -21.32
C HIS A 102 -14.06 11.92 -21.76
N PHE A 103 -13.70 13.13 -21.34
CA PHE A 103 -12.39 13.72 -21.57
C PHE A 103 -11.26 12.85 -21.02
N PHE A 104 -11.32 12.45 -19.74
CA PHE A 104 -10.27 11.59 -19.16
C PHE A 104 -10.19 10.23 -19.84
N HIS A 105 -11.33 9.61 -20.18
CA HIS A 105 -11.33 8.37 -20.97
C HIS A 105 -10.63 8.56 -22.32
N SER A 106 -10.87 9.69 -22.98
CA SER A 106 -10.25 9.99 -24.25
C SER A 106 -8.75 10.30 -24.12
N CYS A 107 -8.33 10.97 -23.04
CA CYS A 107 -6.90 11.15 -22.72
C CYS A 107 -6.19 9.81 -22.53
N ALA A 108 -6.84 8.84 -21.89
CA ALA A 108 -6.26 7.51 -21.68
C ALA A 108 -5.94 6.78 -22.99
N GLU A 109 -6.49 7.18 -24.13
CA GLU A 109 -6.23 6.59 -25.44
C GLU A 109 -5.08 7.28 -26.20
N VAL A 110 -4.66 8.47 -25.78
CA VAL A 110 -3.68 9.31 -26.49
C VAL A 110 -2.55 9.88 -25.62
N LEU A 111 -2.48 9.49 -24.35
CA LEU A 111 -1.42 9.89 -23.43
C LEU A 111 -0.34 8.79 -23.37
N THR A 112 0.93 9.16 -23.24
CA THR A 112 2.01 8.22 -22.94
C THR A 112 1.82 7.57 -21.55
N GLU A 113 2.60 6.53 -21.25
CA GLU A 113 2.53 5.81 -19.98
C GLU A 113 2.88 6.70 -18.77
N GLU A 114 3.94 7.51 -18.92
CA GLU A 114 4.41 8.48 -17.90
C GLU A 114 3.87 9.90 -18.16
N GLY A 115 2.88 10.05 -19.04
CA GLY A 115 2.32 11.34 -19.42
C GLY A 115 1.41 11.96 -18.36
N GLU A 116 1.20 13.27 -18.48
CA GLU A 116 0.44 14.08 -17.52
C GLU A 116 -0.80 14.71 -18.16
N VAL A 117 -1.91 14.77 -17.41
CA VAL A 117 -3.12 15.52 -17.79
C VAL A 117 -3.30 16.69 -16.83
N HIS A 118 -3.29 17.90 -17.35
CA HIS A 118 -3.40 19.16 -16.61
C HIS A 118 -4.78 19.75 -16.80
N VAL A 119 -5.51 19.96 -15.70
CA VAL A 119 -6.85 20.55 -15.71
C VAL A 119 -6.90 21.74 -14.76
N ALA A 120 -7.04 22.95 -15.33
CA ALA A 120 -7.24 24.15 -14.55
C ALA A 120 -8.74 24.37 -14.29
N LEU A 121 -9.11 24.54 -13.03
CA LEU A 121 -10.49 24.75 -12.59
C LEU A 121 -10.61 26.04 -11.76
N CYS A 122 -11.76 26.73 -11.85
CA CYS A 122 -12.05 27.86 -10.98
C CYS A 122 -12.18 27.40 -9.53
N ASN A 123 -11.94 28.32 -8.60
CA ASN A 123 -11.96 28.05 -7.17
C ASN A 123 -13.22 27.29 -6.70
N GLY A 124 -13.01 26.17 -6.00
CA GLY A 124 -14.05 25.31 -5.45
C GLY A 124 -14.66 24.33 -6.45
N GLN A 125 -14.38 24.44 -7.76
CA GLN A 125 -14.95 23.52 -8.74
C GLN A 125 -14.36 22.11 -8.61
N GLY A 126 -13.08 21.95 -8.26
CA GLY A 126 -12.46 20.64 -8.11
C GLY A 126 -13.14 19.79 -7.02
N GLY A 127 -13.47 20.42 -5.89
CA GLY A 127 -14.02 19.76 -4.71
C GLY A 127 -12.95 19.07 -3.85
N THR A 128 -11.68 19.39 -4.10
CA THR A 128 -10.53 18.83 -3.39
C THR A 128 -10.28 19.57 -2.08
N PRO A 129 -9.56 18.97 -1.12
CA PRO A 129 -9.07 19.70 0.05
C PRO A 129 -8.18 20.92 -0.25
N ALA A 130 -7.62 21.04 -1.47
CA ALA A 130 -6.86 22.22 -1.88
C ALA A 130 -7.74 23.43 -2.23
N ASP A 131 -9.03 23.23 -2.52
CA ASP A 131 -9.97 24.30 -2.84
C ASP A 131 -10.31 25.15 -1.60
N GLN A 132 -10.43 26.47 -1.77
CA GLN A 132 -10.70 27.42 -0.68
C GLN A 132 -11.72 28.49 -1.10
N PRO A 133 -13.04 28.32 -0.81
CA PRO A 133 -13.63 27.29 0.03
C PRO A 133 -13.81 25.95 -0.71
N ARG A 134 -13.66 24.86 0.04
CA ARG A 134 -14.03 23.53 -0.43
C ARG A 134 -15.55 23.43 -0.56
N ARG A 135 -16.04 23.17 -1.77
CA ARG A 135 -17.47 22.94 -2.01
C ARG A 135 -17.89 21.54 -1.55
N GLU A 136 -19.15 21.44 -1.12
CA GLU A 136 -19.81 20.16 -0.84
C GLU A 136 -19.66 19.18 -2.00
N TRP A 137 -19.48 17.90 -1.67
CA TRP A 137 -19.21 16.84 -2.65
C TRP A 137 -20.23 16.82 -3.80
N HIS A 138 -21.53 16.91 -3.50
CA HIS A 138 -22.58 16.88 -4.51
C HIS A 138 -22.65 18.15 -5.38
N ASN A 139 -22.06 19.26 -4.94
CA ASN A 139 -22.04 20.56 -5.62
C ASN A 139 -20.70 20.90 -6.31
N SER A 140 -19.68 20.05 -6.19
CA SER A 140 -18.38 20.18 -6.87
C SER A 140 -18.32 19.34 -8.14
N TRP A 141 -17.24 19.43 -8.91
CA TRP A 141 -17.05 18.61 -10.12
C TRP A 141 -16.42 17.26 -9.81
N GLN A 142 -16.07 16.98 -8.54
CA GLN A 142 -15.55 15.69 -8.09
C GLN A 142 -14.37 15.21 -8.94
N ILE A 143 -13.47 16.13 -9.31
CA ILE A 143 -12.50 15.93 -10.40
C ILE A 143 -11.65 14.67 -10.19
N VAL A 144 -11.26 14.37 -8.95
CA VAL A 144 -10.46 13.18 -8.62
C VAL A 144 -11.25 11.89 -8.82
N ALA A 145 -12.52 11.81 -8.42
CA ALA A 145 -13.34 10.62 -8.63
C ALA A 145 -13.72 10.42 -10.11
N VAL A 146 -13.91 11.52 -10.85
CA VAL A 146 -14.15 11.48 -12.30
C VAL A 146 -12.91 10.98 -13.04
N ALA A 147 -11.72 11.47 -12.68
CA ALA A 147 -10.45 11.02 -13.24
C ALA A 147 -10.14 9.56 -12.88
N ALA A 148 -10.43 9.14 -11.65
CA ALA A 148 -10.22 7.77 -11.19
C ALA A 148 -11.02 6.74 -12.01
N ALA A 149 -12.23 7.09 -12.45
CA ALA A 149 -13.01 6.22 -13.34
C ALA A 149 -12.35 5.94 -14.70
N ALA A 150 -11.41 6.78 -15.12
CA ALA A 150 -10.61 6.61 -16.33
C ALA A 150 -9.17 6.14 -16.05
N GLY A 151 -8.88 5.69 -14.82
CA GLY A 151 -7.57 5.15 -14.45
C GLY A 151 -6.50 6.21 -14.15
N PHE A 152 -6.90 7.40 -13.70
CA PHE A 152 -5.98 8.47 -13.31
C PHE A 152 -5.99 8.75 -11.80
N ILE A 153 -4.82 9.10 -11.26
CA ILE A 153 -4.67 9.63 -9.90
C ILE A 153 -4.23 11.09 -9.97
N LEU A 154 -4.63 11.89 -8.99
CA LEU A 154 -4.15 13.27 -8.85
C LEU A 154 -2.74 13.22 -8.27
N SER A 155 -1.72 13.53 -9.06
CA SER A 155 -0.32 13.51 -8.61
C SER A 155 0.13 14.83 -8.02
N ASN A 156 -0.45 15.94 -8.47
CA ASN A 156 -0.08 17.26 -7.98
C ASN A 156 -1.24 18.26 -8.13
N VAL A 157 -1.24 19.29 -7.29
CA VAL A 157 -2.18 20.40 -7.34
C VAL A 157 -1.48 21.67 -6.89
N HIS A 158 -1.64 22.74 -7.65
CA HIS A 158 -1.03 24.02 -7.32
C HIS A 158 -1.88 25.19 -7.85
N PRO A 159 -1.71 26.40 -7.29
CA PRO A 159 -2.38 27.60 -7.81
C PRO A 159 -2.11 27.79 -9.31
N PHE A 160 -3.16 28.15 -10.04
CA PHE A 160 -3.07 28.54 -11.45
C PHE A 160 -2.67 30.01 -11.54
N LYS A 161 -1.40 30.28 -11.84
CA LYS A 161 -0.82 31.63 -11.90
C LYS A 161 -0.90 32.18 -13.33
N ALA A 162 -2.04 32.76 -13.68
CA ALA A 162 -2.23 33.34 -15.01
C ALA A 162 -1.26 34.51 -15.28
N GLU A 163 -0.95 35.28 -14.23
CA GLU A 163 -0.09 36.46 -14.23
C GLU A 163 1.37 36.16 -14.59
N THR A 164 1.83 34.92 -14.39
CA THR A 164 3.19 34.50 -14.77
C THR A 164 3.29 34.06 -16.24
N ILE A 165 2.16 33.93 -16.94
CA ILE A 165 2.13 33.42 -18.32
C ILE A 165 2.05 34.61 -19.28
N HIS A 166 3.21 35.03 -19.78
CA HIS A 166 3.30 36.18 -20.68
C HIS A 166 2.44 36.00 -21.95
N GLY A 167 1.52 36.95 -22.18
CA GLY A 167 0.64 36.97 -23.35
C GLY A 167 -0.65 36.15 -23.19
N TYR A 168 -0.82 35.39 -22.12
CA TYR A 168 -2.04 34.63 -21.87
C TYR A 168 -3.22 35.54 -21.51
N LYS A 169 -4.37 35.31 -22.16
CA LYS A 169 -5.65 35.94 -21.82
C LYS A 169 -6.75 34.89 -21.77
N CYS A 170 -7.23 34.62 -20.56
CA CYS A 170 -8.38 33.75 -20.32
C CYS A 170 -9.64 34.26 -21.05
N THR A 171 -10.28 33.39 -21.84
CA THR A 171 -11.51 33.67 -22.57
C THR A 171 -12.36 32.41 -22.72
N GLY A 172 -13.59 32.52 -23.22
CA GLY A 172 -14.48 31.40 -23.50
C GLY A 172 -15.61 31.23 -22.47
N TYR A 173 -15.76 32.10 -21.48
CA TYR A 173 -16.82 31.98 -20.49
C TYR A 173 -18.20 32.00 -21.16
N ARG A 174 -18.95 30.89 -21.00
CA ARG A 174 -20.25 30.65 -21.66
C ARG A 174 -20.17 30.74 -23.19
N SER A 175 -19.04 30.36 -23.79
CA SER A 175 -18.80 30.45 -25.23
C SER A 175 -18.83 31.89 -25.76
N GLN A 176 -18.39 32.86 -24.93
CA GLN A 176 -18.27 34.28 -25.28
C GLN A 176 -16.81 34.71 -25.17
N ASP A 177 -16.44 35.86 -25.78
CA ASP A 177 -15.14 36.50 -25.56
C ASP A 177 -15.10 37.20 -24.19
N LYS A 178 -15.29 36.42 -23.12
CA LYS A 178 -15.28 36.81 -21.71
C LYS A 178 -14.41 35.87 -20.91
N SER A 179 -13.71 36.42 -19.92
CA SER A 179 -12.85 35.64 -19.03
C SER A 179 -13.66 34.85 -18.00
N PHE A 180 -13.10 33.71 -17.58
CA PHE A 180 -13.54 33.02 -16.38
C PHE A 180 -13.05 33.75 -15.12
N CYS A 181 -13.67 33.45 -13.97
CA CYS A 181 -13.12 33.88 -12.68
C CYS A 181 -11.93 33.00 -12.33
N ILE A 182 -10.72 33.53 -12.53
CA ILE A 182 -9.46 32.79 -12.34
C ILE A 182 -8.84 33.02 -10.95
N GLU A 183 -9.41 33.92 -10.15
CA GLU A 183 -8.95 34.17 -8.79
C GLU A 183 -9.14 32.91 -7.94
N GLY A 184 -8.06 32.46 -7.29
CA GLY A 184 -8.05 31.21 -6.53
C GLY A 184 -8.20 29.93 -7.38
N ALA A 185 -8.02 30.02 -8.70
CA ALA A 185 -8.05 28.84 -9.57
C ALA A 185 -6.88 27.89 -9.25
N LEU A 186 -7.11 26.59 -9.46
CA LEU A 186 -6.15 25.53 -9.21
C LEU A 186 -5.88 24.75 -10.50
N ASN A 187 -4.61 24.42 -10.73
CA ASN A 187 -4.20 23.45 -11.73
C ASN A 187 -4.05 22.07 -11.08
N HIS A 188 -4.77 21.10 -11.60
CA HIS A 188 -4.76 19.70 -11.15
C HIS A 188 -3.97 18.87 -12.16
N ILE A 189 -2.97 18.15 -11.70
CA ILE A 189 -2.12 17.31 -12.55
C ILE A 189 -2.45 15.85 -12.24
N PHE A 190 -2.83 15.12 -13.27
CA PHE A 190 -3.19 13.72 -13.20
C PHE A 190 -2.17 12.88 -13.95
N THR A 191 -1.85 11.72 -13.39
CA THR A 191 -0.98 10.72 -14.03
C THR A 191 -1.70 9.38 -14.03
N ARG A 192 -1.28 8.48 -14.91
CA ARG A 192 -1.89 7.15 -14.97
C ARG A 192 -1.70 6.42 -13.64
N SER A 193 -2.76 5.74 -13.22
CA SER A 193 -2.70 4.73 -12.18
C SER A 193 -2.01 3.49 -12.74
N THR A 194 -1.27 2.79 -11.89
CA THR A 194 -0.92 1.40 -12.19
C THR A 194 -2.22 0.59 -12.32
N PRO A 195 -2.33 -0.32 -13.30
CA PRO A 195 -3.50 -1.17 -13.43
C PRO A 195 -3.72 -2.00 -12.16
N PRO A 196 -4.99 -2.28 -11.78
CA PRO A 196 -5.25 -3.20 -10.69
C PRO A 196 -4.64 -4.57 -11.06
N PRO A 197 -3.80 -5.14 -10.20
CA PRO A 197 -3.14 -6.39 -10.52
C PRO A 197 -4.14 -7.55 -10.46
N TYR A 198 -4.20 -8.33 -11.53
CA TYR A 198 -4.94 -9.60 -11.54
C TYR A 198 -3.98 -10.72 -11.10
N PHE A 199 -4.08 -11.13 -9.84
CA PHE A 199 -3.25 -12.19 -9.31
C PHE A 199 -3.88 -13.55 -9.55
N LYS A 200 -3.28 -14.31 -10.46
CA LYS A 200 -3.60 -15.73 -10.64
C LYS A 200 -3.24 -16.49 -9.36
N PRO A 201 -3.99 -17.56 -9.00
CA PRO A 201 -3.56 -18.46 -7.94
C PRO A 201 -2.10 -18.89 -8.13
N MET A 202 -1.34 -18.84 -7.05
CA MET A 202 0.08 -19.18 -7.03
C MET A 202 0.29 -20.44 -6.20
N ILE A 203 1.12 -21.35 -6.72
CA ILE A 203 1.58 -22.54 -6.00
C ILE A 203 3.01 -22.26 -5.56
N CYS A 204 3.27 -22.48 -4.27
CA CYS A 204 4.60 -22.40 -3.69
C CYS A 204 5.15 -23.81 -3.50
N GLU A 205 6.39 -24.04 -3.94
CA GLU A 205 7.11 -25.29 -3.70
C GLU A 205 8.23 -25.03 -2.69
N ILE A 206 8.26 -25.83 -1.63
CA ILE A 206 9.33 -25.81 -0.63
C ILE A 206 9.86 -27.21 -0.37
N GLU A 207 11.11 -27.28 0.07
CA GLU A 207 11.72 -28.51 0.58
C GLU A 207 11.53 -28.56 2.11
N LEU A 208 10.93 -29.64 2.60
CA LEU A 208 10.72 -29.88 4.03
C LEU A 208 11.02 -31.35 4.33
N GLU A 209 11.93 -31.59 5.27
CA GLU A 209 12.43 -32.92 5.65
C GLU A 209 12.96 -33.72 4.43
N SER A 210 13.67 -33.06 3.51
CA SER A 210 14.16 -33.65 2.23
C SER A 210 13.05 -34.15 1.27
N ARG A 211 11.81 -33.65 1.44
CA ARG A 211 10.69 -33.90 0.51
C ARG A 211 10.26 -32.57 -0.10
N ARG A 212 9.97 -32.59 -1.41
CA ARG A 212 9.30 -31.46 -2.07
C ARG A 212 7.83 -31.48 -1.67
N ILE A 213 7.37 -30.38 -1.12
CA ILE A 213 5.96 -30.17 -0.80
C ILE A 213 5.47 -28.91 -1.51
N SER A 214 4.21 -28.95 -1.92
CA SER A 214 3.57 -27.82 -2.58
C SER A 214 2.34 -27.38 -1.82
N PHE A 215 2.05 -26.08 -1.89
CA PHE A 215 0.81 -25.53 -1.36
C PHE A 215 0.34 -24.32 -2.14
N GLN A 216 -0.98 -24.10 -2.14
CA GLN A 216 -1.57 -22.92 -2.72
C GLN A 216 -1.41 -21.72 -1.77
N VAL A 217 -0.82 -20.64 -2.28
CA VAL A 217 -0.64 -19.40 -1.53
C VAL A 217 -2.01 -18.77 -1.25
N PRO A 218 -2.31 -18.37 0.01
CA PRO A 218 -3.53 -17.63 0.30
C PRO A 218 -3.65 -16.40 -0.59
N GLN A 219 -4.83 -16.18 -1.20
CA GLN A 219 -5.02 -15.17 -2.24
C GLN A 219 -4.58 -13.74 -1.81
N VAL A 220 -4.77 -13.41 -0.53
CA VAL A 220 -4.36 -12.13 0.08
C VAL A 220 -2.84 -11.89 0.12
N LEU A 221 -2.04 -12.96 -0.04
CA LEU A 221 -0.58 -12.97 0.04
C LEU A 221 0.11 -13.17 -1.31
N VAL A 222 -0.61 -13.48 -2.39
CA VAL A 222 0.00 -13.86 -3.69
C VAL A 222 1.00 -12.83 -4.21
N ASP A 223 0.71 -11.55 -3.99
CA ASP A 223 1.53 -10.42 -4.43
C ASP A 223 2.57 -9.96 -3.42
N LYS A 224 2.66 -10.64 -2.27
CA LYS A 224 3.46 -10.22 -1.13
C LYS A 224 4.38 -11.32 -0.60
N ILE A 225 4.06 -12.59 -0.87
CA ILE A 225 4.79 -13.75 -0.31
C ILE A 225 6.27 -13.76 -0.70
N ASN A 226 6.60 -13.25 -1.89
CA ASN A 226 7.98 -13.19 -2.37
C ASN A 226 8.28 -11.87 -3.08
N ARG A 227 8.50 -10.81 -2.31
CA ARG A 227 8.82 -9.48 -2.85
C ARG A 227 10.31 -9.12 -2.82
N GLY A 228 11.16 -9.98 -2.25
CA GLY A 228 12.60 -9.74 -2.20
C GLY A 228 13.01 -8.49 -1.42
N PHE A 229 12.15 -7.96 -0.53
CA PHE A 229 12.42 -6.68 0.14
C PHE A 229 13.68 -6.69 0.97
N LEU A 230 14.10 -7.84 1.51
CA LEU A 230 15.32 -8.01 2.31
C LEU A 230 16.53 -8.52 1.51
N GLU A 231 16.44 -8.61 0.18
CA GLU A 231 17.55 -9.02 -0.67
C GLU A 231 18.64 -7.94 -0.70
N LEU A 232 19.90 -8.36 -0.88
CA LEU A 232 21.08 -7.47 -0.89
C LEU A 232 20.98 -6.30 -1.87
N ASN A 233 20.26 -6.46 -2.98
CA ASN A 233 20.12 -5.45 -4.03
C ASN A 233 18.81 -4.65 -3.92
N SER A 234 18.03 -4.86 -2.85
CA SER A 234 16.79 -4.15 -2.61
C SER A 234 17.04 -2.70 -2.20
N ASN A 235 16.33 -1.77 -2.84
CA ASN A 235 16.30 -0.34 -2.44
C ASN A 235 15.17 -0.05 -1.43
N HIS A 236 14.51 -1.10 -0.93
CA HIS A 236 13.37 -0.93 -0.04
C HIS A 236 13.83 -0.36 1.32
N PRO A 237 13.10 0.61 1.92
CA PRO A 237 13.52 1.24 3.18
C PRO A 237 13.71 0.23 4.32
N VAL A 238 12.95 -0.87 4.32
CA VAL A 238 13.08 -1.97 5.28
C VAL A 238 14.46 -2.63 5.22
N GLN A 239 15.03 -2.83 4.02
CA GLN A 239 16.38 -3.37 3.87
C GLN A 239 17.41 -2.41 4.40
N THR A 240 17.30 -1.12 4.08
CA THR A 240 18.19 -0.07 4.59
C THR A 240 18.20 -0.08 6.13
N ILE A 241 17.03 -0.19 6.76
CA ILE A 241 16.92 -0.27 8.23
C ILE A 241 17.59 -1.54 8.77
N LYS A 242 17.30 -2.71 8.19
CA LYS A 242 17.91 -3.98 8.59
C LYS A 242 19.44 -3.92 8.52
N GLU A 243 20.00 -3.43 7.41
CA GLU A 243 21.46 -3.33 7.22
C GLU A 243 22.10 -2.42 8.26
N LYS A 244 21.49 -1.26 8.53
CA LYS A 244 22.02 -0.28 9.48
C LYS A 244 21.94 -0.79 10.93
N LEU A 245 20.82 -1.42 11.31
CA LEU A 245 20.69 -2.06 12.62
C LEU A 245 21.74 -3.16 12.81
N THR A 246 21.90 -4.04 11.82
CA THR A 246 22.88 -5.13 11.87
C THR A 246 24.31 -4.58 12.00
N ALA A 247 24.65 -3.54 11.22
CA ALA A 247 25.96 -2.90 11.29
C ALA A 247 26.25 -2.30 12.67
N VAL A 248 25.30 -1.57 13.28
CA VAL A 248 25.48 -0.98 14.62
C VAL A 248 25.60 -2.06 15.70
N LEU A 249 24.81 -3.13 15.60
CA LEU A 249 24.86 -4.23 16.56
C LEU A 249 26.16 -5.04 16.48
N SER A 250 26.71 -5.22 15.28
CA SER A 250 28.00 -5.91 15.09
C SER A 250 29.19 -5.19 15.75
N GLN A 251 29.06 -3.91 16.08
CA GLN A 251 30.07 -3.15 16.83
C GLN A 251 30.00 -3.41 18.34
N ALA A 252 28.89 -3.96 18.84
CA ALA A 252 28.64 -4.17 20.26
C ALA A 252 28.64 -5.66 20.66
N PHE A 253 28.29 -6.55 19.72
CA PHE A 253 28.17 -7.99 19.96
C PHE A 253 28.93 -8.78 18.88
N PRO A 254 29.54 -9.93 19.23
CA PRO A 254 29.84 -10.97 18.25
C PRO A 254 28.52 -11.39 17.60
N LEU A 255 28.36 -11.15 16.30
CA LEU A 255 27.08 -11.26 15.61
C LEU A 255 27.09 -12.38 14.57
N GLN A 256 26.06 -13.21 14.58
CA GLN A 256 25.76 -14.18 13.51
C GLN A 256 24.39 -13.87 12.90
N SER A 257 24.36 -13.51 11.62
CA SER A 257 23.13 -13.22 10.88
C SER A 257 22.71 -14.44 10.05
N ILE A 258 21.43 -14.80 10.14
CA ILE A 258 20.83 -15.95 9.46
C ILE A 258 19.59 -15.47 8.72
N ASP A 259 19.77 -15.10 7.45
CA ASP A 259 18.73 -14.44 6.65
C ASP A 259 18.11 -15.33 5.55
N TYR A 260 18.87 -16.27 4.99
CA TYR A 260 18.51 -16.93 3.72
C TYR A 260 17.96 -18.36 3.86
N CYS A 261 18.01 -18.96 5.05
CA CYS A 261 17.75 -20.40 5.22
C CYS A 261 16.46 -20.74 5.98
N LEU A 262 15.62 -19.75 6.31
CA LEU A 262 14.44 -19.99 7.15
C LEU A 262 13.23 -20.41 6.32
N SER A 263 12.68 -21.59 6.58
CA SER A 263 11.46 -22.10 5.95
C SER A 263 10.28 -21.16 6.16
N LEU A 264 9.41 -21.04 5.15
CA LEU A 264 8.15 -20.30 5.25
C LEU A 264 7.10 -21.02 6.11
N LEU A 265 7.20 -22.35 6.21
CA LEU A 265 6.27 -23.17 6.98
C LEU A 265 6.86 -23.57 8.32
N VAL A 266 6.00 -23.59 9.34
CA VAL A 266 6.32 -24.15 10.65
C VAL A 266 5.38 -25.32 10.90
N GLN A 267 5.96 -26.46 11.31
CA GLN A 267 5.21 -27.59 11.84
C GLN A 267 5.11 -27.42 13.37
N GLY A 268 3.91 -27.51 13.94
CA GLY A 268 3.76 -27.49 15.40
C GLY A 268 2.36 -27.22 15.91
N HIS A 269 2.13 -27.56 17.17
CA HIS A 269 0.94 -27.15 17.93
C HIS A 269 1.20 -25.78 18.57
N PHE A 270 0.50 -24.74 18.11
CA PHE A 270 0.50 -23.43 18.78
C PHE A 270 -0.51 -23.44 19.94
N ASN A 271 -0.13 -24.03 21.07
CA ASN A 271 -0.97 -24.01 22.27
C ASN A 271 -1.12 -22.56 22.78
N GLY A 272 -2.35 -22.03 22.81
CA GLY A 272 -2.67 -20.71 23.36
C GLY A 272 -2.80 -19.56 22.36
N VAL A 273 -2.52 -19.78 21.07
CA VAL A 273 -2.70 -18.75 20.01
C VAL A 273 -4.09 -18.89 19.40
N CYS A 274 -4.73 -17.75 19.09
CA CYS A 274 -6.00 -17.75 18.38
C CYS A 274 -5.83 -18.36 16.96
N HIS A 275 -6.43 -19.52 16.71
CA HIS A 275 -6.36 -20.21 15.42
C HIS A 275 -6.85 -19.34 14.24
N SER A 276 -7.74 -18.37 14.50
CA SER A 276 -8.26 -17.43 13.50
C SER A 276 -7.19 -16.44 13.00
N ASN A 277 -6.11 -16.21 13.75
CA ASN A 277 -5.01 -15.33 13.36
C ASN A 277 -3.94 -16.03 12.50
N ILE A 278 -4.05 -17.34 12.27
CA ILE A 278 -3.03 -18.14 11.58
C ILE A 278 -3.48 -18.48 10.15
N PHE A 279 -2.54 -18.42 9.21
CA PHE A 279 -2.69 -18.96 7.87
C PHE A 279 -2.33 -20.45 7.84
N TRP A 280 -3.33 -21.29 8.11
CA TRP A 280 -3.22 -22.74 7.97
C TRP A 280 -3.11 -23.14 6.50
N ILE A 281 -2.20 -24.07 6.22
CA ILE A 281 -1.87 -24.51 4.87
C ILE A 281 -2.22 -25.98 4.72
N ILE A 282 -2.93 -26.30 3.64
CA ILE A 282 -3.19 -27.68 3.22
C ILE A 282 -2.05 -28.09 2.28
N LEU A 283 -1.31 -29.11 2.67
CA LEU A 283 -0.22 -29.66 1.87
C LEU A 283 -0.79 -30.65 0.85
N SER A 284 -0.33 -30.53 -0.40
CA SER A 284 -0.57 -31.56 -1.41
C SER A 284 0.68 -32.44 -1.53
N PRO A 285 0.60 -33.76 -1.31
CA PRO A 285 1.72 -34.66 -1.58
C PRO A 285 2.02 -34.68 -3.08
N ASP A 286 3.27 -35.00 -3.42
CA ASP A 286 3.78 -35.09 -4.79
C ASP A 286 2.99 -36.15 -5.60
N GLU A 287 1.90 -35.75 -6.26
CA GLU A 287 1.26 -36.52 -7.31
C GLU A 287 1.90 -36.10 -8.64
N THR A 288 2.44 -37.06 -9.38
CA THR A 288 2.81 -36.85 -10.79
C THR A 288 1.59 -36.29 -11.52
N PRO A 289 1.62 -35.06 -12.06
CA PRO A 289 0.42 -34.42 -12.57
C PRO A 289 -0.12 -35.18 -13.79
N SER A 290 -1.43 -35.38 -13.85
CA SER A 290 -2.09 -35.85 -15.06
C SER A 290 -1.89 -34.83 -16.19
N THR A 291 -1.85 -35.33 -17.43
CA THR A 291 -1.45 -34.57 -18.63
C THR A 291 -2.32 -33.33 -18.93
N GLU A 292 -3.46 -33.17 -18.24
CA GLU A 292 -4.37 -32.02 -18.40
C GLU A 292 -4.06 -30.84 -17.46
N GLU A 293 -3.44 -31.04 -16.29
CA GLU A 293 -3.06 -29.96 -15.35
C GLU A 293 -1.77 -29.22 -15.75
N MET A 294 -0.99 -29.80 -16.67
CA MET A 294 0.30 -29.28 -17.12
C MET A 294 0.22 -27.96 -17.90
N ALA A 295 -0.97 -27.55 -18.38
CA ALA A 295 -1.10 -26.39 -19.26
C ALA A 295 -1.31 -25.04 -18.52
N SER A 296 -1.70 -25.02 -17.24
CA SER A 296 -2.07 -23.77 -16.55
C SER A 296 -1.39 -23.49 -15.20
N GLY A 297 -0.91 -24.52 -14.48
CA GLY A 297 -0.39 -24.37 -13.10
C GLY A 297 1.13 -24.17 -12.96
N ARG A 298 1.95 -24.82 -13.80
CA ARG A 298 3.42 -24.83 -13.63
C ARG A 298 4.13 -23.52 -13.98
N ALA A 299 3.48 -22.61 -14.70
CA ALA A 299 4.10 -21.34 -15.10
C ALA A 299 4.33 -20.36 -13.92
N ASN A 300 3.66 -20.57 -12.78
CA ASN A 300 3.68 -19.66 -11.62
C ASN A 300 4.29 -20.28 -10.35
N ALA A 301 4.96 -21.44 -10.46
CA ALA A 301 5.58 -22.09 -9.32
C ALA A 301 6.87 -21.35 -8.90
N ILE A 302 6.93 -20.88 -7.64
CA ILE A 302 8.14 -20.33 -7.04
C ILE A 302 8.78 -21.41 -6.16
N LEU A 303 10.05 -21.71 -6.42
CA LEU A 303 10.86 -22.62 -5.63
C LEU A 303 11.65 -21.83 -4.59
N PHE A 304 11.50 -22.18 -3.31
CA PHE A 304 12.38 -21.68 -2.26
C PHE A 304 13.42 -22.74 -1.89
N SER A 305 14.71 -22.41 -1.95
CA SER A 305 15.78 -23.22 -1.38
C SER A 305 15.90 -22.92 0.12
N HIS A 306 15.69 -23.91 0.99
CA HIS A 306 15.81 -23.75 2.44
C HIS A 306 16.69 -24.83 3.06
N VAL A 307 17.13 -24.62 4.30
CA VAL A 307 17.85 -25.62 5.10
C VAL A 307 16.97 -26.00 6.28
N ASP A 308 16.63 -27.28 6.40
CA ASP A 308 15.85 -27.80 7.52
C ASP A 308 16.70 -27.84 8.80
N PHE A 309 16.33 -27.03 9.80
CA PHE A 309 16.92 -27.09 11.14
C PHE A 309 16.24 -28.11 12.07
N TYR A 310 15.12 -28.71 11.63
CA TYR A 310 14.44 -29.80 12.34
C TYR A 310 15.10 -31.14 12.01
N ARG A 311 16.35 -31.36 12.45
CA ARG A 311 16.84 -32.73 12.64
C ARG A 311 16.54 -33.12 14.08
N ASP A 312 15.51 -33.94 14.26
CA ASP A 312 15.41 -34.77 15.46
C ASP A 312 16.69 -35.61 15.54
N THR A 313 17.60 -35.25 16.44
CA THR A 313 18.58 -36.17 16.99
C THR A 313 17.88 -36.98 18.08
N ASP A 314 16.97 -37.87 17.66
CA ASP A 314 16.62 -39.05 18.45
C ASP A 314 16.51 -40.21 17.47
N GLU A 315 17.61 -40.96 17.37
CA GLU A 315 17.59 -42.26 16.73
C GLU A 315 16.69 -43.20 17.57
N ASN A 316 15.81 -43.91 16.85
CA ASN A 316 14.91 -44.97 17.32
C ASN A 316 13.53 -44.50 17.83
N VAL A 317 12.56 -44.43 16.92
CA VAL A 317 11.34 -45.28 16.97
C VAL A 317 10.81 -45.44 15.54
N GLN A 318 10.91 -46.66 15.01
CA GLN A 318 10.02 -47.11 13.93
C GLN A 318 8.61 -47.18 14.52
N ASP A 319 7.77 -46.16 14.27
CA ASP A 319 6.34 -46.39 14.32
C ASP A 319 5.59 -45.58 13.26
N ARG A 320 4.84 -46.33 12.45
CA ARG A 320 3.87 -45.82 11.48
C ARG A 320 2.71 -45.21 12.28
N CYS A 321 2.63 -43.89 12.36
CA CYS A 321 1.38 -43.22 12.74
C CYS A 321 1.09 -42.05 11.78
N GLN A 322 0.05 -42.22 10.96
CA GLN A 322 -0.57 -41.20 10.13
C GLN A 322 -1.23 -40.15 11.02
N ILE A 323 -0.47 -39.15 11.45
CA ILE A 323 -1.02 -37.87 11.93
C ILE A 323 -0.70 -36.87 10.83
N SER A 324 -1.73 -36.37 10.15
CA SER A 324 -1.59 -35.26 9.20
C SER A 324 -1.05 -34.04 9.96
N LYS A 325 0.27 -33.83 9.93
CA LYS A 325 0.91 -32.69 10.60
C LYS A 325 0.33 -31.39 10.02
N GLN A 326 -0.48 -30.67 10.79
CA GLN A 326 -0.98 -29.36 10.38
C GLN A 326 0.20 -28.40 10.23
N CYS A 327 0.33 -27.80 9.04
CA CYS A 327 1.34 -26.79 8.74
C CYS A 327 0.69 -25.42 8.62
N CYS A 328 1.40 -24.37 9.00
CA CYS A 328 0.98 -23.01 8.77
C CYS A 328 2.13 -22.17 8.22
N LEU A 329 1.80 -21.07 7.56
CA LEU A 329 2.79 -20.02 7.31
C LEU A 329 3.29 -19.50 8.65
N ARG A 330 4.60 -19.28 8.75
CA ARG A 330 5.24 -18.85 10.00
C ARG A 330 4.63 -17.53 10.50
N PRO A 331 4.02 -17.51 11.69
CA PRO A 331 3.50 -16.27 12.25
C PRO A 331 4.62 -15.43 12.88
N SER A 332 5.71 -16.04 13.32
CA SER A 332 6.89 -15.37 13.87
C SER A 332 8.15 -16.15 13.49
N LEU A 333 9.31 -15.50 13.55
CA LEU A 333 10.63 -16.13 13.45
C LEU A 333 11.06 -16.79 14.79
N LEU A 334 10.33 -16.56 15.88
CA LEU A 334 10.64 -17.15 17.20
C LEU A 334 10.77 -18.68 17.21
N PRO A 335 9.93 -19.47 16.50
CA PRO A 335 10.11 -20.92 16.44
C PRO A 335 11.47 -21.35 15.85
N HIS A 336 11.97 -20.59 14.86
CA HIS A 336 13.28 -20.85 14.26
C HIS A 336 14.42 -20.50 15.22
N ALA A 337 14.28 -19.39 15.94
CA ALA A 337 15.20 -19.03 17.01
C ALA A 337 15.30 -20.13 18.08
N GLN A 338 14.16 -20.69 18.51
CA GLN A 338 14.11 -21.81 19.46
C GLN A 338 14.80 -23.08 18.92
N ALA A 339 14.62 -23.41 17.64
CA ALA A 339 15.29 -24.54 17.01
C ALA A 339 16.83 -24.38 17.03
N ILE A 340 17.33 -23.18 16.77
CA ILE A 340 18.77 -22.90 16.77
C ILE A 340 19.36 -22.90 18.18
N ILE A 341 18.64 -22.39 19.18
CA ILE A 341 19.04 -22.46 20.59
C ILE A 341 19.24 -23.92 21.04
N LYS A 342 18.41 -24.84 20.53
CA LYS A 342 18.52 -26.28 20.82
C LYS A 342 19.64 -26.97 20.03
N SER A 343 20.20 -26.30 19.01
CA SER A 343 21.26 -26.88 18.19
C SER A 343 22.60 -26.87 18.92
N ALA A 344 23.42 -27.90 18.67
CA ALA A 344 24.77 -27.99 19.21
C ALA A 344 25.72 -26.87 18.73
N ALA A 345 25.34 -26.10 17.70
CA ALA A 345 26.11 -24.99 17.16
C ALA A 345 25.88 -23.66 17.90
N PHE A 346 24.97 -23.62 18.87
CA PHE A 346 24.65 -22.40 19.61
C PHE A 346 25.76 -22.01 20.59
N VAL A 347 26.32 -20.82 20.39
CA VAL A 347 27.42 -20.26 21.19
C VAL A 347 26.89 -19.16 22.14
N PRO A 348 26.97 -19.36 23.48
CA PRO A 348 26.62 -18.33 24.46
C PRO A 348 27.43 -17.03 24.28
N GLY A 349 26.82 -15.88 24.59
CA GLY A 349 27.44 -14.55 24.42
C GLY A 349 27.52 -14.03 22.97
N THR A 350 27.12 -14.84 21.98
CA THR A 350 26.96 -14.41 20.58
C THR A 350 25.53 -13.97 20.33
N LEU A 351 25.35 -12.84 19.63
CA LEU A 351 24.05 -12.33 19.21
C LEU A 351 23.65 -12.95 17.86
N TYR A 352 22.62 -13.78 17.87
CA TYR A 352 22.02 -14.34 16.67
C TYR A 352 20.91 -13.41 16.17
N VAL A 353 20.94 -13.11 14.87
CA VAL A 353 20.00 -12.18 14.23
C VAL A 353 19.31 -12.88 13.08
N PHE A 354 17.99 -12.90 13.14
CA PHE A 354 17.10 -13.47 12.12
C PHE A 354 16.30 -12.36 11.49
N SER A 355 16.13 -12.40 10.18
CA SER A 355 15.22 -11.48 9.50
C SER A 355 14.44 -12.17 8.39
N GLY A 356 13.18 -11.82 8.22
CA GLY A 356 12.33 -12.46 7.22
C GLY A 356 10.88 -12.03 7.27
N PRO A 357 10.11 -12.30 6.20
CA PRO A 357 8.68 -12.08 6.20
C PRO A 357 7.97 -13.08 7.14
N VAL A 358 6.96 -12.61 7.85
CA VAL A 358 6.06 -13.39 8.70
C VAL A 358 4.61 -13.10 8.34
N PHE A 359 3.71 -14.05 8.61
CA PHE A 359 2.34 -14.02 8.07
C PHE A 359 1.30 -14.24 9.16
N ARG A 360 0.37 -13.29 9.32
CA ARG A 360 -0.69 -13.33 10.34
C ARG A 360 -1.98 -12.79 9.76
N LYS A 361 -3.13 -13.39 10.06
CA LYS A 361 -4.41 -12.72 9.80
C LYS A 361 -4.61 -11.66 10.87
N CYS A 362 -5.08 -10.49 10.45
CA CYS A 362 -5.18 -9.29 11.27
C CYS A 362 -6.42 -8.47 10.89
N LEU A 363 -6.77 -7.51 11.74
CA LEU A 363 -7.83 -6.57 11.43
C LEU A 363 -7.33 -5.58 10.36
N ILE A 364 -8.26 -4.84 9.76
CA ILE A 364 -7.96 -3.88 8.71
C ILE A 364 -7.78 -2.53 9.39
N SER A 365 -6.55 -2.04 9.31
CA SER A 365 -6.17 -0.69 9.70
C SER A 365 -5.03 -0.22 8.80
N PRO A 366 -4.76 1.10 8.71
CA PRO A 366 -3.57 1.63 8.04
C PRO A 366 -2.24 1.18 8.64
N TYR A 367 -2.22 0.54 9.82
CA TYR A 367 -1.02 0.12 10.55
C TYR A 367 -0.96 -1.40 10.75
N SER A 368 -1.76 -2.16 10.02
CA SER A 368 -1.80 -3.62 10.14
C SER A 368 -1.87 -4.27 8.78
N MET A 369 -0.95 -5.19 8.53
CA MET A 369 -0.86 -5.93 7.28
C MET A 369 -0.68 -7.43 7.58
N PRO A 370 -1.31 -8.33 6.80
CA PRO A 370 -1.20 -9.77 7.02
C PRO A 370 0.19 -10.37 6.76
N VAL A 371 1.10 -9.55 6.26
CA VAL A 371 2.50 -9.89 6.01
C VAL A 371 3.36 -8.71 6.39
N PHE A 372 4.45 -8.98 7.09
CA PHE A 372 5.43 -7.97 7.45
C PHE A 372 6.81 -8.57 7.68
N HIS A 373 7.83 -7.72 7.77
CA HIS A 373 9.21 -8.14 8.06
C HIS A 373 9.51 -8.06 9.55
N GLU A 374 9.83 -9.22 10.13
CA GLU A 374 10.28 -9.33 11.52
C GLU A 374 11.80 -9.47 11.56
N MET A 375 12.43 -8.81 12.53
CA MET A 375 13.83 -9.01 12.89
C MET A 375 13.91 -9.48 14.34
N VAL A 376 14.45 -10.68 14.56
CA VAL A 376 14.57 -11.31 15.89
C VAL A 376 16.02 -11.40 16.31
N PHE A 377 16.28 -11.03 17.56
CA PHE A 377 17.57 -11.04 18.21
C PHE A 377 17.56 -12.06 19.34
N VAL A 378 18.58 -12.90 19.41
CA VAL A 378 18.71 -13.95 20.43
C VAL A 378 20.12 -13.95 21.00
N CYS A 379 20.22 -13.89 22.33
CA CYS A 379 21.49 -13.99 23.03
C CYS A 379 21.32 -14.79 24.31
N ALA A 380 22.22 -15.72 24.60
CA ALA A 380 22.29 -16.38 25.91
C ALA A 380 23.36 -15.71 26.77
N VAL A 381 22.98 -15.34 27.99
CA VAL A 381 23.80 -14.62 28.96
C VAL A 381 23.71 -15.26 30.34
N ASN A 382 24.69 -14.99 31.20
CA ASN A 382 24.68 -15.49 32.58
C ASN A 382 23.49 -14.86 33.35
N ARG A 383 22.87 -15.64 34.24
CA ARG A 383 21.86 -15.14 35.17
C ARG A 383 22.41 -13.95 35.97
N GLY A 384 21.59 -12.92 36.11
CA GLY A 384 21.95 -11.65 36.74
C GLY A 384 22.51 -10.60 35.77
N THR A 385 22.81 -10.97 34.52
CA THR A 385 23.31 -10.04 33.50
C THR A 385 22.29 -9.71 32.40
N GLU A 386 21.10 -10.32 32.44
CA GLU A 386 20.04 -10.13 31.44
C GLU A 386 19.62 -8.67 31.27
N ASN A 387 19.45 -7.92 32.35
CA ASN A 387 19.04 -6.51 32.29
C ASN A 387 20.12 -5.63 31.65
N SER A 388 21.40 -5.95 31.87
CA SER A 388 22.51 -5.24 31.22
C SER A 388 22.55 -5.53 29.72
N CYS A 389 22.32 -6.78 29.33
CA CYS A 389 22.22 -7.18 27.92
C CYS A 389 21.02 -6.49 27.23
N ILE A 390 19.85 -6.49 27.87
CA ILE A 390 18.64 -5.81 27.39
C ILE A 390 18.92 -4.31 27.20
N GLN A 391 19.47 -3.64 28.21
CA GLN A 391 19.76 -2.21 28.14
C GLN A 391 20.74 -1.89 27.00
N MET A 392 21.81 -2.68 26.87
CA MET A 392 22.79 -2.50 25.78
C MET A 392 22.16 -2.69 24.40
N LEU A 393 21.33 -3.74 24.23
CA LEU A 393 20.63 -4.00 22.98
C LEU A 393 19.67 -2.85 22.62
N VAL A 394 18.87 -2.42 23.59
CA VAL A 394 17.91 -1.31 23.43
C VAL A 394 18.64 -0.02 23.09
N ASP A 395 19.72 0.32 23.79
CA ASP A 395 20.49 1.54 23.51
C ASP A 395 21.09 1.52 22.11
N LYS A 396 21.58 0.37 21.65
CA LYS A 396 22.09 0.22 20.27
C LYS A 396 20.99 0.37 19.23
N ILE A 397 19.82 -0.23 19.45
CA ILE A 397 18.64 -0.07 18.58
C ILE A 397 18.20 1.41 18.54
N LYS A 398 18.06 2.05 19.71
CA LYS A 398 17.70 3.47 19.83
C LYS A 398 18.67 4.37 19.11
N ASN A 399 19.98 4.19 19.34
CA ASN A 399 21.02 4.99 18.69
C ASN A 399 21.02 4.79 17.17
N SER A 400 20.82 3.55 16.70
CA SER A 400 20.72 3.26 15.27
C SER A 400 19.52 3.97 14.64
N ILE A 401 18.34 3.91 15.26
CA ILE A 401 17.14 4.56 14.73
C ILE A 401 17.27 6.08 14.81
N HIS A 402 17.82 6.64 15.88
CA HIS A 402 18.10 8.08 15.95
C HIS A 402 19.08 8.53 14.86
N SER A 403 20.13 7.77 14.59
CA SER A 403 21.08 8.07 13.51
C SER A 403 20.40 8.01 12.13
N LEU A 404 19.56 6.99 11.89
CA LEU A 404 18.74 6.88 10.67
C LEU A 404 17.80 8.07 10.52
N HIS A 405 17.06 8.42 11.58
CA HIS A 405 16.12 9.53 11.56
C HIS A 405 16.82 10.89 11.39
N GLN A 406 18.03 11.10 11.92
CA GLN A 406 18.78 12.33 11.67
C GLN A 406 19.06 12.58 10.17
N THR A 407 19.15 11.52 9.36
CA THR A 407 19.26 11.66 7.90
C THR A 407 17.96 12.07 7.23
N VAL A 408 16.83 11.87 7.93
CA VAL A 408 15.47 12.15 7.47
C VAL A 408 14.94 13.37 8.22
N SER A 409 15.28 14.57 7.73
CA SER A 409 14.82 15.81 8.36
C SER A 409 13.31 16.02 8.18
N GLY A 410 12.56 16.26 9.27
CA GLY A 410 11.20 16.83 9.16
C GLY A 410 10.26 16.71 10.35
N PHE A 411 10.57 15.87 11.35
CA PHE A 411 9.82 15.81 12.61
C PHE A 411 10.73 15.30 13.75
N LYS A 412 10.19 15.19 14.96
CA LYS A 412 10.87 14.54 16.09
C LYS A 412 10.35 13.12 16.25
N LEU A 413 11.27 12.21 16.49
CA LEU A 413 11.00 10.80 16.73
C LEU A 413 11.64 10.40 18.05
N ASN A 414 10.84 9.81 18.94
CA ASN A 414 11.27 9.34 20.24
C ASN A 414 11.04 7.82 20.35
N ILE A 415 11.94 7.14 21.07
CA ILE A 415 11.86 5.69 21.29
C ILE A 415 11.96 5.42 22.78
N SER A 416 10.88 4.85 23.32
CA SER A 416 10.78 4.49 24.72
C SER A 416 10.80 2.97 24.90
N LEU A 417 11.32 2.54 26.05
CA LEU A 417 11.20 1.18 26.53
C LEU A 417 10.17 1.23 27.66
N GLN A 418 9.09 0.46 27.55
CA GLN A 418 7.97 0.47 28.50
C GLN A 418 7.78 -0.93 29.08
N GLU A 419 7.48 -1.03 30.38
CA GLU A 419 7.24 -2.32 31.04
C GLU A 419 5.88 -2.90 30.61
N ALA A 420 5.79 -4.22 30.45
CA ALA A 420 4.55 -4.86 30.01
C ALA A 420 3.36 -4.67 30.96
N THR A 421 3.62 -4.33 32.23
CA THR A 421 2.60 -4.00 33.25
C THR A 421 1.91 -2.65 33.02
N SER A 422 2.44 -1.78 32.15
CA SER A 422 1.90 -0.44 31.91
C SER A 422 0.83 -0.37 30.82
N PHE A 423 0.59 -1.46 30.08
CA PHE A 423 -0.39 -1.48 28.98
C PHE A 423 -1.67 -2.22 29.39
N GLU A 424 -2.82 -1.57 29.21
CA GLU A 424 -4.09 -2.29 29.09
C GLU A 424 -4.13 -3.00 27.72
N THR A 425 -4.72 -4.20 27.65
CA THR A 425 -4.77 -5.02 26.42
C THR A 425 -5.43 -4.31 25.23
N THR A 426 -6.24 -3.28 25.50
CA THR A 426 -6.93 -2.43 24.51
C THR A 426 -6.06 -1.34 23.87
N GLU A 427 -4.84 -1.09 24.37
CA GLU A 427 -3.92 -0.08 23.81
C GLU A 427 -2.84 -0.66 22.89
N LEU A 428 -2.75 -1.99 22.80
CA LEU A 428 -1.74 -2.67 22.00
C LEU A 428 -2.18 -2.79 20.54
N ASN A 429 -1.26 -2.51 19.61
CA ASN A 429 -1.48 -2.78 18.19
C ASN A 429 -1.51 -4.30 17.90
N ASP A 430 -2.01 -4.69 16.71
CA ASP A 430 -2.15 -6.09 16.29
C ASP A 430 -0.85 -6.91 16.45
N PHE A 431 0.30 -6.28 16.23
CA PHE A 431 1.62 -6.90 16.40
C PHE A 431 1.89 -7.28 17.86
N ALA A 432 1.75 -6.32 18.79
CA ALA A 432 1.98 -6.55 20.21
C ALA A 432 0.92 -7.45 20.86
N ALA A 433 -0.33 -7.33 20.42
CA ALA A 433 -1.44 -8.17 20.88
C ALA A 433 -1.20 -9.65 20.54
N PHE A 434 -0.75 -9.95 19.31
CA PHE A 434 -0.43 -11.32 18.89
C PHE A 434 0.76 -11.88 19.66
N GLU A 435 1.83 -11.11 19.82
CA GLU A 435 3.05 -11.56 20.48
C GLU A 435 2.86 -11.85 21.97
N SER A 436 1.95 -11.12 22.62
CA SER A 436 1.56 -11.36 24.01
C SER A 436 0.89 -12.74 24.19
N GLN A 437 0.30 -13.32 23.13
CA GLN A 437 -0.28 -14.67 23.15
C GLN A 437 0.78 -15.77 23.10
N LEU A 438 1.97 -15.48 22.54
CA LEU A 438 3.03 -16.48 22.38
C LEU A 438 3.77 -16.75 23.70
N SER A 439 4.00 -15.71 24.49
CA SER A 439 4.75 -15.81 25.75
C SER A 439 4.65 -14.52 26.56
N LYS A 440 5.00 -14.59 27.85
CA LYS A 440 5.06 -13.41 28.72
C LYS A 440 6.13 -12.42 28.24
N ILE A 441 5.69 -11.21 27.88
CA ILE A 441 6.55 -10.09 27.48
C ILE A 441 7.01 -9.34 28.74
N GLN A 442 8.26 -8.84 28.73
CA GLN A 442 8.81 -8.00 29.80
C GLN A 442 8.77 -6.53 29.44
N TYR A 443 9.19 -6.19 28.22
CA TYR A 443 9.23 -4.81 27.77
C TYR A 443 8.69 -4.67 26.35
N PHE A 444 8.05 -3.54 26.09
CA PHE A 444 7.67 -3.07 24.76
C PHE A 444 8.61 -1.95 24.31
N LEU A 445 9.00 -1.99 23.04
CA LEU A 445 9.69 -0.92 22.35
C LEU A 445 8.64 -0.11 21.59
N CYS A 446 8.47 1.15 21.98
CA CYS A 446 7.46 2.03 21.41
C CYS A 446 8.12 3.23 20.75
N MET A 447 7.58 3.62 19.60
CA MET A 447 8.04 4.78 18.85
C MET A 447 6.93 5.83 18.79
N GLU A 448 7.29 7.07 19.09
CA GLU A 448 6.40 8.23 19.08
C GLU A 448 6.89 9.24 18.06
N VAL A 449 5.94 9.80 17.32
CA VAL A 449 6.23 10.76 16.25
C VAL A 449 5.40 12.02 16.47
N ASP A 450 6.10 13.16 16.59
CA ASP A 450 5.49 14.49 16.70
C ASP A 450 5.02 14.96 15.31
N THR A 451 3.94 14.38 14.77
CA THR A 451 3.32 14.87 13.52
C THR A 451 1.89 15.36 13.74
N LEU A 452 1.50 16.37 12.96
CA LEU A 452 0.15 16.96 12.99
C LEU A 452 -0.89 16.11 12.24
N ASP A 453 -0.45 15.21 11.33
CA ASP A 453 -1.31 14.57 10.33
C ASP A 453 -1.52 13.06 10.53
N CYS A 454 -0.83 12.42 11.49
CA CYS A 454 -0.92 10.98 11.77
C CYS A 454 -1.74 10.74 13.05
N SER A 455 -2.79 9.91 12.98
CA SER A 455 -3.74 9.72 14.10
C SER A 455 -3.19 8.90 15.26
N GLU A 456 -2.16 8.07 15.04
CA GLU A 456 -1.54 7.25 16.09
C GLU A 456 -0.26 7.93 16.59
N LYS A 457 -0.29 8.39 17.85
CA LYS A 457 0.82 9.12 18.48
C LYS A 457 1.96 8.22 18.97
N CYS A 458 1.70 6.94 19.18
CA CYS A 458 2.66 5.96 19.71
C CYS A 458 2.34 4.57 19.14
N SER A 459 3.31 3.91 18.51
CA SER A 459 3.15 2.54 18.01
C SER A 459 4.18 1.62 18.64
N CYS A 460 3.73 0.46 19.13
CA CYS A 460 4.62 -0.61 19.56
C CYS A 460 5.31 -1.24 18.34
N VAL A 461 6.62 -1.11 18.24
CA VAL A 461 7.42 -1.60 17.11
C VAL A 461 8.21 -2.85 17.45
N GLY A 462 8.34 -3.20 18.72
CA GLY A 462 9.13 -4.34 19.15
C GLY A 462 8.87 -4.73 20.59
N MET A 463 9.48 -5.84 21.02
CA MET A 463 9.32 -6.36 22.37
C MET A 463 10.53 -7.16 22.81
N ILE A 464 10.64 -7.33 24.12
CA ILE A 464 11.73 -8.06 24.76
C ILE A 464 11.15 -9.03 25.80
N ARG A 465 11.71 -10.23 25.83
CA ARG A 465 11.36 -11.29 26.77
C ARG A 465 12.61 -12.09 27.15
N THR A 466 12.57 -12.73 28.32
CA THR A 466 13.62 -13.68 28.71
C THR A 466 13.03 -15.04 29.06
N ALA A 467 13.82 -16.09 28.83
CA ALA A 467 13.46 -17.46 29.16
C ALA A 467 14.69 -18.19 29.74
N PRO A 468 14.49 -19.16 30.65
CA PRO A 468 15.59 -20.02 31.10
C PRO A 468 16.11 -20.87 29.94
N HIS A 469 17.42 -21.15 29.92
CA HIS A 469 18.00 -22.08 28.95
C HIS A 469 17.77 -23.53 29.43
N GLU A 470 17.01 -24.31 28.67
CA GLU A 470 16.61 -25.68 29.06
C GLU A 470 17.69 -26.75 28.79
N LEU A 471 18.68 -26.45 27.93
CA LEU A 471 19.72 -27.39 27.56
C LEU A 471 20.95 -27.24 28.48
N ALA A 472 21.20 -28.27 29.29
CA ALA A 472 22.32 -28.43 30.21
C ALA A 472 22.36 -27.48 31.43
N SER A 473 23.00 -27.98 32.50
CA SER A 473 23.17 -27.48 33.88
C SER A 473 23.77 -26.08 34.04
N SER A 474 23.33 -25.11 33.25
CA SER A 474 23.92 -23.79 33.09
C SER A 474 23.00 -22.73 33.70
N ASP A 475 23.59 -21.83 34.48
CA ASP A 475 22.92 -20.68 35.09
C ASP A 475 22.70 -19.55 34.05
N MET A 476 22.12 -19.92 32.90
CA MET A 476 22.02 -19.07 31.71
C MET A 476 20.57 -18.68 31.43
N VAL A 477 20.40 -17.44 30.98
CA VAL A 477 19.12 -16.83 30.60
C VAL A 477 19.22 -16.41 29.13
N ILE A 478 18.21 -16.74 28.34
CA ILE A 478 18.10 -16.33 26.95
C ILE A 478 17.31 -15.03 26.91
N VAL A 479 17.88 -14.01 26.27
CA VAL A 479 17.21 -12.76 25.92
C VAL A 479 16.74 -12.85 24.48
N PHE A 480 15.44 -12.63 24.27
CA PHE A 480 14.83 -12.49 22.95
C PHE A 480 14.34 -11.06 22.78
N ALA A 481 14.64 -10.46 21.64
CA ALA A 481 13.98 -9.24 21.20
C ALA A 481 13.43 -9.42 19.79
N SER A 482 12.26 -8.88 19.50
CA SER A 482 11.71 -8.83 18.14
C SER A 482 11.35 -7.40 17.75
N LEU A 483 11.53 -7.09 16.48
CA LEU A 483 11.27 -5.77 15.90
C LEU A 483 10.51 -5.94 14.58
N ASN A 484 9.45 -5.15 14.41
CA ASN A 484 8.69 -5.03 13.19
C ASN A 484 9.35 -3.97 12.29
N LEU A 485 10.12 -4.42 11.31
CA LEU A 485 10.90 -3.51 10.46
C LEU A 485 10.03 -2.61 9.57
N ASP A 486 8.84 -3.08 9.20
CA ASP A 486 7.91 -2.32 8.38
C ASP A 486 7.32 -1.13 9.17
N LEU A 487 6.91 -1.34 10.43
CA LEU A 487 6.47 -0.24 11.31
C LEU A 487 7.58 0.78 11.53
N VAL A 488 8.81 0.32 11.79
CA VAL A 488 9.97 1.20 11.93
C VAL A 488 10.20 2.02 10.64
N ALA A 489 10.08 1.38 9.47
CA ALA A 489 10.19 2.04 8.18
C ALA A 489 9.11 3.09 7.95
N MET A 490 7.85 2.77 8.28
CA MET A 490 6.74 3.69 8.18
C MET A 490 6.96 4.95 9.02
N LEU A 491 7.33 4.77 10.28
CA LEU A 491 7.53 5.87 11.22
C LEU A 491 8.73 6.75 10.86
N ILE A 492 9.87 6.16 10.43
CA ILE A 492 11.05 6.94 10.03
C ILE A 492 10.79 7.70 8.72
N CYS A 493 10.12 7.06 7.75
CA CYS A 493 9.92 7.64 6.41
C CYS A 493 8.66 8.50 6.31
N GLY A 494 7.84 8.63 7.37
CA GLY A 494 6.59 9.40 7.34
C GLY A 494 5.52 8.79 6.44
N ILE A 495 5.41 7.46 6.41
CA ILE A 495 4.39 6.74 5.64
C ILE A 495 3.19 6.48 6.56
N CYS A 496 2.05 7.12 6.27
CA CYS A 496 0.83 7.03 7.11
C CYS A 496 -0.06 5.81 6.80
N ASP A 497 0.23 5.07 5.72
CA ASP A 497 -0.55 3.90 5.31
C ASP A 497 0.38 2.77 4.89
N TRP A 498 0.31 1.66 5.62
CA TRP A 498 1.18 0.49 5.43
C TRP A 498 1.13 -0.05 4.00
N ARG A 499 -0.02 0.04 3.34
CA ARG A 499 -0.19 -0.48 1.97
C ARG A 499 0.75 0.21 0.98
N MET A 500 1.12 1.47 1.25
CA MET A 500 2.09 2.19 0.45
C MET A 500 3.48 1.56 0.51
N LEU A 501 3.89 1.01 1.65
CA LEU A 501 5.16 0.28 1.79
C LEU A 501 5.19 -0.98 0.91
N TRP A 502 4.03 -1.57 0.62
CA TRP A 502 3.91 -2.79 -0.18
C TRP A 502 3.50 -2.54 -1.64
N THR A 503 3.42 -1.28 -2.08
CA THR A 503 3.05 -0.95 -3.46
C THR A 503 4.03 -1.52 -4.48
N SER A 504 3.57 -1.82 -5.69
CA SER A 504 4.40 -2.12 -6.85
C SER A 504 4.69 -0.89 -7.71
N ASP A 505 4.17 0.28 -7.33
CA ASP A 505 4.32 1.50 -8.10
C ASP A 505 5.76 2.02 -8.08
N THR A 506 6.36 2.21 -9.25
CA THR A 506 7.76 2.64 -9.37
C THR A 506 7.99 4.04 -8.79
N ARG A 507 6.96 4.90 -8.71
CA ARG A 507 7.05 6.22 -8.10
C ARG A 507 7.32 6.17 -6.60
N PHE A 508 6.99 5.08 -5.93
CA PHE A 508 7.41 4.84 -4.54
C PHE A 508 8.92 4.57 -4.48
N PHE A 509 9.40 3.56 -5.21
CA PHE A 509 10.80 3.12 -5.18
C PHE A 509 11.78 4.21 -5.67
N ARG A 510 11.37 5.03 -6.64
CA ARG A 510 12.18 6.18 -7.14
C ARG A 510 12.48 7.20 -6.03
N GLN A 511 11.75 7.21 -4.91
CA GLN A 511 11.99 8.11 -3.78
C GLN A 511 13.05 7.62 -2.80
N PHE A 512 13.43 6.33 -2.83
CA PHE A 512 14.37 5.72 -1.90
C PHE A 512 15.61 5.19 -2.63
N PRO A 513 16.70 5.96 -2.68
CA PRO A 513 17.99 5.45 -3.13
C PRO A 513 18.55 4.40 -2.18
N ARG A 514 19.41 3.52 -2.71
CA ARG A 514 20.04 2.45 -1.92
C ARG A 514 20.80 3.01 -0.71
N GLY A 515 20.51 2.48 0.47
CA GLY A 515 21.23 2.82 1.70
C GLY A 515 20.86 4.18 2.31
N GLU A 516 19.93 4.93 1.71
CA GLU A 516 19.44 6.22 2.19
C GLU A 516 17.93 6.13 2.52
N LEU A 517 17.52 6.73 3.64
CA LEU A 517 16.11 6.93 3.97
C LEU A 517 15.72 8.37 3.64
N ARG A 518 14.46 8.58 3.25
CA ARG A 518 13.90 9.90 2.93
C ARG A 518 12.46 9.98 3.41
N LEU A 519 11.95 11.19 3.59
CA LEU A 519 10.52 11.39 3.80
C LEU A 519 9.77 11.04 2.53
N PHE A 520 8.80 10.15 2.66
CA PHE A 520 7.89 9.78 1.60
C PHE A 520 7.01 10.97 1.23
N LYS A 521 6.90 11.24 -0.07
CA LYS A 521 5.96 12.19 -0.64
C LYS A 521 4.90 11.41 -1.41
N SER A 522 3.64 11.57 -1.01
CA SER A 522 2.53 10.94 -1.72
C SER A 522 2.48 11.42 -3.18
N PHE A 523 2.36 10.46 -4.09
CA PHE A 523 2.10 10.68 -5.52
C PHE A 523 0.62 10.47 -5.88
N SER A 524 -0.23 10.17 -4.90
CA SER A 524 -1.68 10.06 -5.02
C SER A 524 -2.34 10.98 -4.00
N LEU A 525 -2.71 12.17 -4.45
CA LEU A 525 -3.30 13.21 -3.62
C LEU A 525 -4.82 13.06 -3.56
N TYR A 526 -5.36 13.15 -2.36
CA TYR A 526 -6.81 13.16 -2.10
C TYR A 526 -7.58 12.00 -2.75
N PRO A 527 -7.11 10.74 -2.59
CA PRO A 527 -7.75 9.59 -3.22
C PRO A 527 -9.24 9.52 -2.83
N PRO A 528 -10.15 9.20 -3.77
CA PRO A 528 -11.58 9.07 -3.47
C PRO A 528 -11.83 8.04 -2.38
N SER A 529 -12.78 8.36 -1.49
CA SER A 529 -13.22 7.48 -0.41
C SER A 529 -14.68 7.14 -0.59
N TYR A 530 -15.01 5.86 -0.50
CA TYR A 530 -16.36 5.33 -0.68
C TYR A 530 -16.76 4.50 0.53
N VAL A 531 -17.94 4.76 1.07
CA VAL A 531 -18.42 4.14 2.31
C VAL A 531 -19.63 3.26 1.99
N HIS A 532 -19.60 2.02 2.46
CA HIS A 532 -20.69 1.07 2.34
C HIS A 532 -20.94 0.35 3.66
N ASP A 533 -22.20 0.24 4.03
CA ASP A 533 -22.62 -0.50 5.22
C ASP A 533 -23.09 -1.91 4.81
N VAL A 534 -22.83 -2.90 5.65
CA VAL A 534 -23.31 -4.28 5.50
C VAL A 534 -23.89 -4.75 6.82
N SER A 535 -25.14 -5.23 6.76
CA SER A 535 -25.82 -5.83 7.91
C SER A 535 -26.09 -7.30 7.67
N PHE A 536 -25.94 -8.12 8.70
CA PHE A 536 -26.23 -9.54 8.64
C PHE A 536 -26.52 -10.14 10.02
N TRP A 537 -27.26 -11.25 10.01
CA TRP A 537 -27.49 -12.10 11.16
C TRP A 537 -26.36 -13.11 11.32
N VAL A 538 -25.85 -13.23 12.55
CA VAL A 538 -24.81 -14.19 12.93
C VAL A 538 -25.46 -15.56 13.17
N PRO A 539 -24.80 -16.69 12.82
CA PRO A 539 -25.28 -18.03 13.16
C PRO A 539 -25.54 -18.21 14.66
N ASP A 540 -26.62 -18.92 14.99
CA ASP A 540 -27.03 -19.16 16.37
C ASP A 540 -25.97 -20.00 17.12
N GLY A 541 -25.52 -19.52 18.28
CA GLY A 541 -24.58 -20.23 19.15
C GLY A 541 -23.09 -20.13 18.78
N GLU A 542 -22.74 -19.43 17.70
CA GLU A 542 -21.34 -19.25 17.27
C GLU A 542 -20.82 -17.83 17.57
N LYS A 543 -19.56 -17.73 18.01
CA LYS A 543 -18.87 -16.44 18.09
C LYS A 543 -18.50 -16.00 16.68
N PHE A 544 -18.88 -14.78 16.30
CA PHE A 544 -18.50 -14.21 15.01
C PHE A 544 -16.98 -14.05 14.91
N ASP A 545 -16.39 -14.67 13.89
CA ASP A 545 -14.96 -14.55 13.57
C ASP A 545 -14.72 -13.26 12.76
N GLU A 546 -14.46 -12.19 13.48
CA GLU A 546 -14.17 -10.87 12.90
C GLU A 546 -12.88 -10.89 12.06
N VAL A 547 -11.87 -11.65 12.45
CA VAL A 547 -10.61 -11.78 11.69
C VAL A 547 -10.87 -12.46 10.34
N ALA A 548 -11.73 -13.46 10.29
CA ALA A 548 -12.15 -14.09 9.04
C ALA A 548 -12.92 -13.11 8.14
N PHE A 549 -13.81 -12.29 8.71
CA PHE A 549 -14.50 -11.23 7.96
C PHE A 549 -13.53 -10.22 7.33
N HIS A 550 -12.58 -9.73 8.11
CA HIS A 550 -11.54 -8.83 7.62
C HIS A 550 -10.66 -9.49 6.55
N THR A 551 -10.33 -10.78 6.70
CA THR A 551 -9.56 -11.54 5.71
C THR A 551 -10.32 -11.64 4.38
N ILE A 552 -11.63 -11.90 4.42
CA ILE A 552 -12.49 -11.94 3.23
C ILE A 552 -12.54 -10.56 2.57
N ALA A 553 -12.75 -9.50 3.35
CA ALA A 553 -12.79 -8.14 2.84
C ALA A 553 -11.47 -7.72 2.16
N ARG A 554 -10.30 -8.07 2.74
CA ARG A 554 -8.98 -7.87 2.10
C ARG A 554 -8.87 -8.61 0.77
N GLN A 555 -9.26 -9.90 0.75
CA GLN A 555 -9.21 -10.73 -0.46
C GLN A 555 -10.09 -10.17 -1.59
N VAL A 556 -11.33 -9.82 -1.28
CA VAL A 556 -12.31 -9.34 -2.29
C VAL A 556 -11.94 -7.95 -2.81
N SER A 557 -11.47 -7.08 -1.91
CA SER A 557 -11.19 -5.68 -2.25
C SER A 557 -9.81 -5.46 -2.85
N GLY A 558 -8.92 -6.46 -2.82
CA GLY A 558 -7.52 -6.31 -3.23
C GLY A 558 -6.79 -5.24 -2.41
N GLU A 559 -6.99 -5.26 -1.09
CA GLU A 559 -6.44 -4.28 -0.12
C GLU A 559 -6.96 -2.84 -0.26
N THR A 560 -8.08 -2.61 -0.95
CA THR A 560 -8.66 -1.25 -1.07
C THR A 560 -9.53 -0.85 0.13
N VAL A 561 -9.96 -1.79 0.98
CA VAL A 561 -10.63 -1.46 2.25
C VAL A 561 -9.61 -0.94 3.26
N VAL A 562 -9.82 0.26 3.79
CA VAL A 562 -8.91 0.93 4.75
C VAL A 562 -9.36 0.82 6.19
N SER A 563 -10.66 0.59 6.38
CA SER A 563 -11.27 0.50 7.70
C SER A 563 -12.56 -0.28 7.61
N ILE A 564 -12.80 -1.09 8.64
CA ILE A 564 -14.06 -1.78 8.92
C ILE A 564 -14.41 -1.44 10.36
N GLN A 565 -15.61 -0.91 10.58
CA GLN A 565 -16.07 -0.46 11.89
C GLN A 565 -17.42 -1.08 12.21
N LEU A 566 -17.56 -1.70 13.38
CA LEU A 566 -18.86 -2.12 13.89
C LEU A 566 -19.64 -0.86 14.30
N ILE A 567 -20.74 -0.57 13.59
CA ILE A 567 -21.56 0.64 13.83
C ILE A 567 -22.86 0.34 14.56
N ASP A 568 -23.35 -0.90 14.51
CA ASP A 568 -24.56 -1.32 15.24
C ASP A 568 -24.52 -2.82 15.57
N SER A 569 -25.08 -3.19 16.73
CA SER A 569 -25.23 -4.56 17.20
C SER A 569 -26.60 -4.73 17.84
N PHE A 570 -27.49 -5.40 17.14
CA PHE A 570 -28.88 -5.61 17.54
C PHE A 570 -29.12 -7.06 17.97
N HIS A 571 -29.90 -7.27 19.04
CA HIS A 571 -30.35 -8.60 19.46
C HIS A 571 -31.87 -8.66 19.37
N GLN A 572 -32.41 -9.64 18.63
CA GLN A 572 -33.85 -9.83 18.50
C GLN A 572 -34.40 -10.50 19.77
N PRO A 573 -35.33 -9.87 20.51
CA PRO A 573 -35.82 -10.40 21.78
C PRO A 573 -36.55 -11.75 21.66
N GLU A 574 -37.32 -11.98 20.58
CA GLU A 574 -38.14 -13.20 20.47
C GLU A 574 -37.35 -14.43 20.06
N THR A 575 -36.31 -14.26 19.24
CA THR A 575 -35.55 -15.36 18.63
C THR A 575 -34.14 -15.50 19.21
N GLY A 576 -33.66 -14.51 19.97
CA GLY A 576 -32.29 -14.45 20.48
C GLY A 576 -31.23 -14.14 19.41
N ARG A 577 -31.64 -13.94 18.15
CA ARG A 577 -30.71 -13.75 17.03
C ARG A 577 -29.94 -12.44 17.15
N LYS A 578 -28.64 -12.49 16.85
CA LYS A 578 -27.76 -11.32 16.84
C LYS A 578 -27.56 -10.83 15.40
N SER A 579 -27.81 -9.53 15.17
CA SER A 579 -27.50 -8.82 13.94
C SER A 579 -26.33 -7.87 14.18
N LEU A 580 -25.38 -7.85 13.26
CA LEU A 580 -24.26 -6.92 13.26
C LEU A 580 -24.35 -6.01 12.03
N CYS A 581 -23.98 -4.74 12.17
CA CYS A 581 -23.83 -3.81 11.06
C CYS A 581 -22.42 -3.24 11.05
N TYR A 582 -21.72 -3.46 9.95
CA TYR A 582 -20.37 -2.97 9.74
C TYR A 582 -20.33 -1.91 8.64
N ARG A 583 -19.55 -0.86 8.86
CA ARG A 583 -19.20 0.16 7.88
C ARG A 583 -17.84 -0.12 7.29
N LEU A 584 -17.77 -0.31 5.98
CA LEU A 584 -16.54 -0.50 5.22
C LEU A 584 -16.21 0.80 4.47
N THR A 585 -14.97 1.26 4.64
CA THR A 585 -14.43 2.39 3.89
C THR A 585 -13.43 1.89 2.85
N PHE A 586 -13.71 2.15 1.58
CA PHE A 586 -12.87 1.79 0.44
C PHE A 586 -12.11 3.03 -0.05
N GLN A 587 -10.79 2.92 -0.12
CA GLN A 587 -9.89 3.96 -0.61
C GLN A 587 -8.53 3.33 -0.95
N SER A 588 -8.01 3.58 -2.15
CA SER A 588 -6.64 3.20 -2.51
C SER A 588 -5.66 4.33 -2.22
N CYS A 589 -4.46 4.01 -1.71
CA CYS A 589 -3.40 4.98 -1.44
C CYS A 589 -2.49 5.24 -2.65
N ASP A 590 -2.50 4.38 -3.67
CA ASP A 590 -1.55 4.38 -4.79
C ASP A 590 -2.21 4.23 -6.18
N LYS A 591 -3.49 3.84 -6.24
CA LYS A 591 -4.22 3.56 -7.47
C LYS A 591 -5.49 4.38 -7.62
N ALA A 592 -5.94 4.51 -8.86
CA ALA A 592 -7.26 5.00 -9.20
C ALA A 592 -8.30 3.97 -8.74
N LEU A 593 -9.26 4.41 -7.93
CA LEU A 593 -10.38 3.60 -7.47
C LEU A 593 -11.68 4.29 -7.86
N SER A 594 -12.45 3.65 -8.72
CA SER A 594 -13.73 4.17 -9.18
C SER A 594 -14.90 3.71 -8.31
N ARG A 595 -15.99 4.48 -8.33
CA ARG A 595 -17.24 4.10 -7.65
C ARG A 595 -17.82 2.78 -8.15
N ARG A 596 -17.65 2.48 -9.45
CA ARG A 596 -18.16 1.24 -10.07
C ARG A 596 -17.42 0.03 -9.52
N GLU A 597 -16.09 0.07 -9.50
CA GLU A 597 -15.26 -1.02 -8.96
C GLU A 597 -15.58 -1.28 -7.49
N VAL A 598 -15.75 -0.23 -6.68
CA VAL A 598 -16.13 -0.40 -5.27
C VAL A 598 -17.51 -1.05 -5.11
N ALA A 599 -18.48 -0.67 -5.94
CA ALA A 599 -19.80 -1.31 -5.91
C ALA A 599 -19.73 -2.80 -6.25
N GLU A 600 -18.91 -3.18 -7.24
CA GLU A 600 -18.66 -4.58 -7.60
C GLU A 600 -17.96 -5.35 -6.47
N MET A 601 -16.93 -4.77 -5.86
CA MET A 601 -16.24 -5.34 -4.69
C MET A 601 -17.19 -5.52 -3.50
N GLN A 602 -18.08 -4.55 -3.26
CA GLN A 602 -19.05 -4.62 -2.17
C GLN A 602 -20.06 -5.75 -2.38
N LEU A 603 -20.56 -5.93 -3.60
CA LEU A 603 -21.47 -7.02 -3.95
C LEU A 603 -20.78 -8.37 -3.77
N LEU A 604 -19.54 -8.51 -4.26
CA LEU A 604 -18.77 -9.74 -4.09
C LEU A 604 -18.49 -10.02 -2.60
N CYS A 605 -18.20 -9.00 -1.80
CA CYS A 605 -17.96 -9.16 -0.37
C CYS A 605 -19.20 -9.72 0.34
N ARG A 606 -20.40 -9.24 0.00
CA ARG A 606 -21.67 -9.74 0.53
C ARG A 606 -21.89 -11.23 0.23
N GLU A 607 -21.58 -11.67 -0.99
CA GLU A 607 -21.70 -13.08 -1.35
C GLU A 607 -20.67 -13.95 -0.61
N GLU A 608 -19.41 -13.50 -0.53
CA GLU A 608 -18.34 -14.25 0.13
C GLU A 608 -18.55 -14.39 1.64
N ILE A 609 -19.01 -13.34 2.33
CA ILE A 609 -19.30 -13.45 3.78
C ILE A 609 -20.48 -14.39 4.03
N LYS A 610 -21.52 -14.36 3.18
CA LYS A 610 -22.67 -15.27 3.28
C LYS A 610 -22.22 -16.72 3.10
N GLN A 611 -21.35 -17.01 2.13
CA GLN A 611 -20.88 -18.37 1.85
C GLN A 611 -19.89 -18.87 2.90
N ARG A 612 -18.88 -18.07 3.24
CA ARG A 612 -17.75 -18.50 4.08
C ARG A 612 -18.00 -18.35 5.58
N LEU A 613 -18.74 -17.31 5.99
CA LEU A 613 -19.09 -17.08 7.41
C LEU A 613 -20.51 -17.56 7.75
N ARG A 614 -21.26 -18.08 6.76
CA ARG A 614 -22.62 -18.62 6.92
C ARG A 614 -23.61 -17.61 7.53
N VAL A 615 -23.33 -16.31 7.38
CA VAL A 615 -24.21 -15.23 7.85
C VAL A 615 -25.40 -15.04 6.91
N ALA A 616 -26.53 -14.56 7.44
CA ALA A 616 -27.69 -14.19 6.63
C ALA A 616 -27.76 -12.67 6.46
N LEU A 617 -27.55 -12.18 5.23
CA LEU A 617 -27.60 -10.75 4.91
C LEU A 617 -28.98 -10.14 5.28
N ARG A 618 -28.96 -8.91 5.80
CA ARG A 618 -30.13 -8.13 6.22
C ARG A 618 -30.27 -6.85 5.40
#